data_AF-A0A958IFH8-F1
#
_entry.id   AF-A0A958IFH8-F1
#
_cell.length_a   1.000
_cell.length_b   1.000
_cell.length_c   1.000
_cell.angle_alpha   90.00
_cell.angle_beta   90.00
_cell.angle_gamma   90.00
#
_symmetry.space_group_name_H-M   'P 1'
#
loop_
_entity.id
_entity.type
_entity.pdbx_description
1 polymer ?
#
loop_
_entity_poly.entity_id
_entity_poly.type
_entity_poly.pdbx_seq_one_letter_code
_entity_poly.pdbx_strand_id
1 'polypeptide(L)'
;ANIYWRGEALSEIPPEIMTISKQGAVNQSRSEVVWVNAPHGAYVFCVITKNQEDSSWVYENAGFVLLRQISKLLWEHFEPDYHWQNNQSEKYRSQYD
;
A
#
# COMPACT_ATOMS: atom_id res chain seq x y z
N ALA A 1 11.39 1.12 -9.72
CA ALA A 1 12.25 1.77 -8.70
C ALA A 1 12.45 0.80 -7.54
N ASN A 2 13.66 0.68 -6.98
CA ASN A 2 13.88 -0.17 -5.79
C ASN A 2 13.46 0.62 -4.54
N ILE A 3 12.20 0.47 -4.14
CA ILE A 3 11.67 1.08 -2.93
C ILE A 3 11.97 0.15 -1.75
N TYR A 4 12.71 0.65 -0.75
CA TYR A 4 13.08 -0.12 0.45
C TYR A 4 11.86 -0.42 1.34
N TRP A 5 10.91 0.51 1.41
CA TRP A 5 9.69 0.40 2.23
C TRP A 5 8.47 -0.01 1.40
N ARG A 6 8.08 -1.28 1.47
CA ARG A 6 6.95 -1.83 0.68
C ARG A 6 5.77 -2.34 1.52
N GLY A 7 5.77 -2.15 2.84
CA GLY A 7 4.76 -2.72 3.75
C GLY A 7 3.38 -2.03 3.76
N GLU A 8 3.24 -0.91 3.05
CA GLU A 8 1.99 -0.14 2.97
C GLU A 8 1.27 -0.40 1.64
N ALA A 9 0.88 0.62 0.86
CA ALA A 9 0.10 0.39 -0.36
C ALA A 9 0.79 -0.59 -1.33
N LEU A 10 2.12 -0.58 -1.39
CA LEU A 10 2.89 -1.48 -2.26
C LEU A 10 2.83 -2.96 -1.88
N SER A 11 2.37 -3.32 -0.67
CA SER A 11 2.24 -4.73 -0.26
C SER A 11 1.11 -5.44 -0.98
N GLU A 12 0.15 -4.68 -1.50
CA GLU A 12 -1.05 -5.19 -2.17
C GLU A 12 -0.94 -5.18 -3.70
N ILE A 13 0.26 -4.97 -4.22
CA ILE A 13 0.57 -5.00 -5.66
C ILE A 13 1.60 -6.11 -5.90
N PRO A 14 1.45 -6.95 -6.95
CA PRO A 14 2.41 -8.01 -7.22
C PRO A 14 3.85 -7.49 -7.36
N PRO A 15 4.85 -8.19 -6.81
CA PRO A 15 6.22 -7.69 -6.71
C PRO A 15 6.89 -7.44 -8.07
N GLU A 16 6.44 -8.12 -9.12
CA GLU A 16 6.89 -7.98 -10.51
C GLU A 16 6.37 -6.71 -11.20
N ILE A 17 5.30 -6.10 -10.69
CA ILE A 17 4.73 -4.88 -11.26
C ILE A 17 5.60 -3.70 -10.88
N MET A 18 5.98 -2.90 -11.88
CA MET A 18 6.73 -1.69 -11.63
C MET A 18 5.84 -0.66 -10.95
N THR A 19 6.25 -0.25 -9.75
CA THR A 19 5.62 0.84 -9.01
C THR A 19 6.63 1.92 -8.66
N ILE A 20 6.10 3.11 -8.43
CA ILE A 20 6.81 4.23 -7.82
C ILE A 20 5.89 4.77 -6.74
N SER A 21 6.38 4.92 -5.51
CA SER A 21 5.62 5.52 -4.43
C SER A 21 6.41 6.53 -3.62
N LYS A 22 5.68 7.41 -2.96
CA LYS A 22 6.22 8.28 -1.91
C LYS A 22 5.27 8.29 -0.72
N GLN A 23 5.81 7.91 0.42
CA GLN A 23 5.09 7.85 1.69
C GLN A 23 5.37 9.10 2.54
N GLY A 24 4.43 9.41 3.43
CA GLY A 24 4.57 10.39 4.50
C GLY A 24 3.79 9.94 5.73
N ALA A 25 4.43 9.98 6.89
CA ALA A 25 3.83 9.58 8.15
C ALA A 25 4.27 10.52 9.28
N VAL A 26 3.30 11.02 10.03
CA VAL A 26 3.45 11.74 11.31
C VAL A 26 2.36 11.24 12.25
N ASN A 27 2.45 11.45 13.56
CA ASN A 27 1.57 10.79 14.53
C ASN A 27 0.08 10.72 14.11
N GLN A 28 -0.53 11.83 13.68
CA GLN A 28 -1.96 11.90 13.32
C GLN A 28 -2.25 11.88 11.79
N SER A 29 -1.30 11.44 10.97
CA SER A 29 -1.47 11.32 9.51
C SER A 29 -0.60 10.22 8.90
N ARG A 30 -1.19 9.47 7.99
CA ARG A 30 -0.54 8.54 7.05
C ARG A 30 -0.92 8.95 5.63
N SER A 31 0.06 8.92 4.75
CA SER A 31 -0.10 9.29 3.36
C SER A 31 0.79 8.47 2.45
N GLU A 32 0.26 8.19 1.26
CA GLU A 32 1.03 7.55 0.20
C GLU A 32 0.47 7.94 -1.16
N VAL A 33 1.35 8.30 -2.08
CA VAL A 33 1.07 8.42 -3.50
C VAL A 33 1.77 7.27 -4.22
N VAL A 34 1.06 6.62 -5.14
CA VAL A 34 1.56 5.47 -5.89
C VAL A 34 1.22 5.63 -7.36
N TRP A 35 2.21 5.41 -8.22
CA TRP A 35 2.05 5.14 -9.63
C TRP A 35 2.31 3.65 -9.90
N VAL A 36 1.45 3.03 -10.70
CA VAL A 36 1.46 1.60 -11.00
C VAL A 36 1.45 1.40 -12.51
N ASN A 37 2.42 0.66 -13.04
CA ASN A 37 2.47 0.27 -14.44
C ASN A 37 1.73 -1.06 -14.65
N ALA A 38 0.41 -1.06 -14.53
CA ALA A 38 -0.40 -2.27 -14.55
C ALA A 38 -0.66 -2.79 -16.00
N PRO A 39 -0.97 -4.08 -16.17
CA PRO A 39 -1.26 -4.68 -17.47
C PRO A 39 -2.36 -3.97 -18.29
N HIS A 40 -3.46 -3.53 -17.67
CA HIS A 40 -4.54 -2.81 -18.36
C HIS A 40 -4.14 -1.39 -18.80
N GLY A 41 -3.08 -0.84 -18.20
CA GLY A 41 -2.68 0.55 -18.33
C GLY A 41 -2.16 1.11 -17.01
N ALA A 42 -1.38 2.18 -17.09
CA ALA A 42 -0.84 2.81 -15.90
C ALA A 42 -1.91 3.60 -15.14
N TYR A 43 -1.90 3.51 -13.81
CA TYR A 43 -2.77 4.30 -12.94
C TYR A 43 -2.00 4.94 -11.79
N VAL A 44 -2.61 5.98 -11.21
CA VAL A 44 -2.06 6.71 -10.06
C VAL A 44 -3.14 6.89 -9.00
N PHE A 45 -2.75 6.77 -7.73
CA PHE A 45 -3.62 7.12 -6.61
C PHE A 45 -2.83 7.82 -5.51
N CYS A 46 -3.54 8.64 -4.72
CA CYS A 46 -2.98 9.36 -3.58
C CYS A 46 -3.98 9.33 -2.43
N VAL A 47 -3.54 8.84 -1.28
CA VAL A 47 -4.33 8.81 -0.06
C VAL A 47 -3.61 9.66 0.97
N ILE A 48 -4.31 10.63 1.55
CA ILE A 48 -3.80 11.48 2.62
C ILE A 48 -4.86 11.54 3.71
N THR A 49 -4.49 11.09 4.89
CA THR A 49 -5.36 11.16 6.07
C THR A 49 -4.97 12.35 6.94
N LYS A 50 -5.90 12.80 7.79
CA LYS A 50 -5.67 13.84 8.78
C LYS A 50 -6.44 13.51 10.05
N ASN A 51 -5.98 14.04 11.18
CA ASN A 51 -6.64 13.90 12.48
C ASN A 51 -6.92 12.44 12.85
N GLN A 52 -5.98 11.52 12.57
CA GLN A 52 -6.13 10.14 13.04
C GLN A 52 -6.07 10.11 14.58
N GLU A 53 -7.05 9.44 15.18
CA GLU A 53 -7.06 9.16 16.62
C GLU A 53 -6.00 8.10 16.97
N ASP A 54 -5.80 7.14 16.07
CA ASP A 54 -4.75 6.13 16.19
C ASP A 54 -3.38 6.70 15.83
N SER A 55 -2.60 7.03 16.87
CA SER A 55 -1.24 7.55 16.75
C SER A 55 -0.16 6.47 16.88
N SER A 56 -0.52 5.18 16.89
CA SER A 56 0.44 4.08 17.03
C SER A 56 1.31 3.90 15.78
N TRP A 57 2.51 3.35 15.94
CA TRP A 57 3.45 3.06 14.85
C TRP A 57 3.58 1.56 14.61
N VAL A 58 2.47 0.83 14.77
CA VAL A 58 2.38 -0.62 14.53
C VAL A 58 1.71 -0.90 13.19
N TYR A 59 1.86 -2.14 12.70
CA TYR A 59 1.27 -2.57 11.44
C TYR A 59 -0.25 -2.36 11.40
N GLU A 60 -0.93 -2.62 12.50
CA GLU A 60 -2.38 -2.55 12.65
C GLU A 60 -2.93 -1.12 12.69
N ASN A 61 -2.07 -0.09 12.63
CA ASN A 61 -2.53 1.30 12.64
C ASN A 61 -3.58 1.52 11.55
N ALA A 62 -4.71 2.13 11.93
CA ALA A 62 -5.86 2.28 11.04
C ALA A 62 -5.52 3.02 9.73
N GLY A 63 -4.61 3.99 9.78
CA GLY A 63 -4.12 4.69 8.60
C GLY A 63 -3.33 3.80 7.65
N PHE A 64 -2.42 2.98 8.16
CA PHE A 64 -1.65 2.01 7.38
C PHE A 64 -2.56 0.93 6.77
N VAL A 65 -3.52 0.42 7.55
CA VAL A 65 -4.55 -0.52 7.06
C VAL A 65 -5.35 0.08 5.91
N LEU A 66 -5.76 1.35 6.02
CA LEU A 66 -6.48 2.05 4.96
C LEU A 66 -5.67 2.13 3.66
N LEU A 67 -4.37 2.44 3.73
CA LEU A 67 -3.50 2.49 2.55
C LEU A 67 -3.47 1.15 1.82
N ARG A 68 -3.29 0.05 2.56
CA ARG A 68 -3.31 -1.31 2.02
C ARG A 68 -4.67 -1.64 1.41
N GLN A 69 -5.77 -1.39 2.12
CA GLN A 69 -7.12 -1.70 1.64
C GLN A 69 -7.47 -0.95 0.35
N ILE A 70 -7.13 0.35 0.24
CA ILE A 70 -7.35 1.12 -0.99
C ILE A 70 -6.50 0.55 -2.12
N SER A 71 -5.23 0.26 -1.87
CA SER A 71 -4.34 -0.32 -2.90
C SER A 71 -4.88 -1.65 -3.42
N LYS A 72 -5.29 -2.54 -2.52
CA LYS A 72 -5.91 -3.83 -2.86
C LYS A 72 -7.18 -3.65 -3.68
N LEU A 73 -8.08 -2.77 -3.23
CA LEU A 73 -9.34 -2.48 -3.93
C LEU A 73 -9.08 -2.01 -5.37
N LEU A 74 -8.11 -1.11 -5.56
CA LEU A 74 -7.76 -0.61 -6.89
C LEU A 74 -7.14 -1.70 -7.76
N TRP A 75 -6.23 -2.51 -7.21
CA TRP A 75 -5.64 -3.63 -7.93
C TRP A 75 -6.71 -4.64 -8.39
N GLU A 76 -7.59 -5.06 -7.48
CA GLU A 76 -8.68 -6.00 -7.79
C GLU A 76 -9.71 -5.41 -8.78
N HIS A 77 -9.93 -4.10 -8.74
CA HIS A 77 -10.84 -3.43 -9.68
C HIS A 77 -10.28 -3.39 -11.11
N PHE A 78 -9.00 -3.07 -11.25
CA PHE A 78 -8.37 -2.88 -12.55
C PHE A 78 -7.82 -4.17 -13.16
N GLU A 79 -7.46 -5.15 -12.33
CA GLU A 79 -6.83 -6.42 -12.73
C GLU A 79 -7.58 -7.64 -12.15
N PRO A 80 -8.90 -7.78 -12.38
CA PRO A 80 -9.71 -8.84 -11.78
C PRO A 80 -9.28 -10.26 -12.21
N ASP A 81 -8.71 -10.38 -13.41
CA ASP A 81 -8.28 -11.66 -13.99
C ASP A 81 -6.80 -11.97 -13.70
N TYR A 82 -6.08 -11.10 -12.97
CA TYR A 82 -4.68 -11.32 -12.63
C TYR A 82 -4.58 -12.27 -11.43
N HIS A 83 -4.21 -13.52 -11.70
CA HIS A 83 -4.08 -14.56 -10.68
C HIS A 83 -2.83 -14.39 -9.82
N TRP A 84 -2.91 -13.50 -8.84
CA TRP A 84 -1.88 -13.31 -7.80
C TRP A 84 -2.49 -13.42 -6.41
N GLN A 85 -1.78 -14.09 -5.51
CA GLN A 85 -2.14 -14.20 -4.10
C GLN A 85 -1.05 -13.56 -3.25
N ASN A 86 -1.45 -12.61 -2.40
CA ASN A 86 -0.53 -11.90 -1.51
C ASN A 86 -0.10 -12.80 -0.33
N ASN A 87 0.90 -13.65 -0.58
CA ASN A 87 1.48 -14.54 0.43
C ASN A 87 2.53 -13.84 1.32
N GLN A 88 2.72 -12.52 1.17
CA GLN A 88 3.77 -11.76 1.87
C GLN A 88 3.22 -10.87 2.99
N SER A 89 1.91 -10.75 3.13
CA SER A 89 1.25 -9.97 4.19
C SER A 89 1.74 -10.37 5.60
N GLU A 90 1.92 -11.66 5.86
CA GLU A 90 2.45 -12.15 7.15
C GLU A 90 3.90 -11.75 7.41
N LYS A 91 4.74 -11.69 6.36
CA LYS A 91 6.13 -11.24 6.49
C LYS A 91 6.19 -9.77 6.88
N TYR A 92 5.36 -8.93 6.27
CA TYR A 92 5.30 -7.52 6.61
C TYR A 92 4.83 -7.33 8.05
N ARG A 93 3.80 -8.04 8.52
CA ARG A 93 3.36 -7.98 9.92
C ARG A 93 4.51 -8.26 10.89
N SER A 94 5.27 -9.33 10.68
CA SER A 94 6.41 -9.71 11.55
C SER A 94 7.58 -8.72 11.55
N GLN A 95 7.67 -7.84 10.56
CA GLN A 95 8.74 -6.84 10.48
C GLN A 95 8.47 -5.63 11.39
N TYR A 96 7.21 -5.41 11.79
CA TYR A 96 6.77 -4.26 12.60
C TYR A 96 6.36 -4.65 14.03
N ASP A 97 6.52 -5.91 14.41
CA ASP A 97 6.48 -6.44 15.79
C ASP A 97 7.86 -6.32 16.46
#